data_AF-M7SIR2-F1
#
_entry.id   AF-M7SIR2-F1
#
_cell.length_a   1.000
_cell.length_b   1.000
_cell.length_c   1.000
_cell.angle_alpha   90.00
_cell.angle_beta   90.00
_cell.angle_gamma   90.00
#
_symmetry.space_group_name_H-M   'P 1'
#
loop_
_entity.id
_entity.type
_entity.pdbx_description
1 polymer ?
#
loop_
_entity_poly.entity_id
_entity_poly.type
_entity_poly.pdbx_seq_one_letter_code
_entity_poly.pdbx_strand_id
1 'polypeptide(L)'
;MEVSDFVAFIVYVLLCLPLMWFKPESYKRPFLIASTIVASTVFALLIWATKRANGGGALLADVSGVSGVKPARGGALGWAFVAAVTANIGGIATHMWSQSDYTRYARKPGDQVLAQLVMVPLGTITVACIGIVCTSCAATLYPQETKLLWQPYAFLEAVRKYEDNQGARAGVAFASIAFMLSQFGMVVASNSVVAGIDLAALLPRWFTVRRGGYFTITFVFVMQPWTLLNSATSFLTVVGSFNVFLGPLMGIMFADYFLLRRTTIKLTDLYGSSPRSIYWYTGGWNLRAAVAWALGVWFLLPGLAQRAVAPTDVWAGWTRLYQLSWFLGFLVSGLAYLLFDYVWPMQDKLAVDDMDYFGTFDELPVIRGVDSPGETRSGVGSLGVDEKAAAGEEKVHDV
;
A
#
# COMPACT_ATOMS: atom_id res chain seq x y z
N MET A 1 11.85 2.79 24.37
CA MET A 1 11.53 4.13 23.83
C MET A 1 11.90 5.11 24.91
N GLU A 2 12.96 5.89 24.67
CA GLU A 2 13.41 6.92 25.59
C GLU A 2 12.55 8.18 25.44
N VAL A 3 12.70 9.14 26.36
CA VAL A 3 11.97 10.42 26.30
C VAL A 3 12.31 11.19 25.02
N SER A 4 13.58 11.14 24.60
CA SER A 4 14.07 11.70 23.33
C SER A 4 13.33 11.13 22.11
N ASP A 5 13.14 9.80 22.08
CA ASP A 5 12.42 9.12 20.99
C ASP A 5 10.96 9.57 20.92
N PHE A 6 10.31 9.74 22.07
CA PHE A 6 8.91 10.17 22.14
C PHE A 6 8.72 11.62 21.72
N VAL A 7 9.63 12.50 22.13
CA VAL A 7 9.64 13.89 21.67
C VAL A 7 9.89 13.94 20.15
N ALA A 8 10.86 13.18 19.63
CA ALA A 8 11.13 13.10 18.20
C ALA A 8 9.92 12.57 17.42
N PHE A 9 9.22 11.57 17.97
CA PHE A 9 7.98 11.05 17.39
C PHE A 9 6.87 12.12 17.32
N ILE A 10 6.64 12.88 18.40
CA ILE A 10 5.66 13.98 18.40
C ILE A 10 6.05 15.04 17.38
N VAL A 11 7.31 15.46 17.36
CA VAL A 11 7.82 16.44 16.38
C VAL A 11 7.60 15.93 14.95
N TYR A 12 7.92 14.67 14.69
CA TYR A 12 7.70 14.05 13.39
C TYR A 12 6.22 14.04 12.98
N VAL A 13 5.31 13.68 13.90
CA VAL A 13 3.85 13.74 13.66
C VAL A 13 3.41 15.16 13.33
N LEU A 14 3.88 16.17 14.07
CA LEU A 14 3.57 17.58 13.80
C LEU A 14 4.08 18.03 12.43
N LEU A 15 5.25 17.55 12.00
CA LEU A 15 5.80 17.82 10.66
C LEU A 15 4.99 17.15 9.54
N CYS A 16 4.32 16.03 9.80
CA CYS A 16 3.42 15.40 8.83
C CYS A 16 2.13 16.19 8.59
N LEU A 17 1.61 16.92 9.60
CA LEU A 17 0.34 17.64 9.52
C LEU A 17 0.21 18.65 8.36
N PRO A 18 1.20 19.53 8.09
CA PRO A 18 1.13 20.45 6.95
C PRO A 18 1.26 19.70 5.62
N LEU A 19 2.00 18.59 5.58
CA LEU A 19 2.20 17.82 4.35
C LEU A 19 0.90 17.19 3.84
N MET A 20 -0.07 16.92 4.72
CA MET A 20 -1.40 16.42 4.35
C MET A 20 -2.25 17.44 3.58
N TRP A 21 -1.86 18.72 3.54
CA TRP A 21 -2.59 19.72 2.75
C TRP A 21 -2.33 19.62 1.25
N PHE A 22 -1.17 19.07 0.89
CA PHE A 22 -0.81 18.86 -0.51
C PHE A 22 -1.76 17.83 -1.11
N LYS A 23 -2.36 18.22 -2.23
CA LYS A 23 -3.29 17.35 -2.94
C LYS A 23 -2.54 16.16 -3.56
N PRO A 24 -3.12 14.95 -3.57
CA PRO A 24 -2.47 13.74 -4.09
C PRO A 24 -1.97 13.88 -5.54
N GLU A 25 -2.65 14.68 -6.37
CA GLU A 25 -2.27 14.87 -7.78
C GLU A 25 -0.89 15.54 -7.94
N SER A 26 -0.43 16.26 -6.91
CA SER A 26 0.84 16.98 -6.92
C SER A 26 2.03 16.16 -6.40
N TYR A 27 1.81 14.90 -5.98
CA TYR A 27 2.81 14.08 -5.31
C TYR A 27 3.97 13.65 -6.21
N LYS A 28 3.80 13.66 -7.54
CA LYS A 28 4.84 13.22 -8.49
C LYS A 28 6.21 13.88 -8.26
N ARG A 29 6.28 15.20 -8.10
CA ARG A 29 7.56 15.93 -7.96
C ARG A 29 8.20 15.71 -6.57
N PRO A 30 7.48 15.90 -5.44
CA PRO A 30 8.01 15.60 -4.12
C PRO A 30 8.53 14.18 -3.99
N PHE A 31 7.80 13.19 -4.50
CA PHE A 31 8.21 11.80 -4.45
C PHE A 31 9.47 11.52 -5.28
N LEU A 32 9.59 12.11 -6.47
CA LEU A 32 10.80 11.95 -7.30
C LEU A 32 12.05 12.51 -6.61
N ILE A 33 11.92 13.67 -5.97
CA ILE A 33 13.01 14.30 -5.22
C ILE A 33 13.38 13.43 -4.01
N ALA A 34 12.39 13.05 -3.20
CA ALA A 34 12.60 12.20 -2.03
C ALA A 34 13.20 10.84 -2.42
N SER A 35 12.69 10.17 -3.46
CA SER A 35 13.22 8.88 -3.91
C SER A 35 14.66 8.98 -4.38
N THR A 36 15.03 10.07 -5.07
CA THR A 36 16.40 10.29 -5.54
C THR A 36 17.36 10.52 -4.36
N ILE A 37 16.96 11.31 -3.36
CA ILE A 37 17.73 11.56 -2.14
C ILE A 37 17.91 10.27 -1.34
N VAL A 38 16.87 9.46 -1.20
CA VAL A 38 16.91 8.20 -0.45
C VAL A 38 17.77 7.18 -1.19
N ALA A 39 17.60 7.04 -2.51
CA ALA A 39 18.41 6.13 -3.31
C ALA A 39 19.91 6.48 -3.21
N SER A 40 20.27 7.76 -3.39
CA SER A 40 21.66 8.19 -3.26
C SER A 40 22.23 7.94 -1.86
N THR A 41 21.43 8.17 -0.81
CA THR A 41 21.82 7.90 0.58
C THR A 41 22.06 6.41 0.83
N VAL A 42 21.19 5.54 0.33
CA VAL A 42 21.30 4.08 0.51
C VAL A 42 22.55 3.55 -0.20
N PHE A 43 22.86 4.02 -1.41
CA PHE A 43 24.11 3.68 -2.09
C PHE A 43 25.34 4.25 -1.39
N ALA A 44 25.27 5.49 -0.87
CA ALA A 44 26.36 6.08 -0.11
C ALA A 44 26.66 5.29 1.18
N LEU A 45 25.61 4.83 1.89
CA LEU A 45 25.75 3.97 3.06
C LEU A 45 26.37 2.61 2.72
N LEU A 46 25.99 2.00 1.59
CA LEU A 46 26.61 0.77 1.11
C LEU A 46 28.12 0.96 0.87
N ILE A 47 28.50 1.98 0.11
CA ILE A 47 29.90 2.26 -0.23
C ILE A 47 30.69 2.55 1.04
N TRP A 48 30.14 3.34 1.96
CA TRP A 48 30.77 3.65 3.23
C TRP A 48 30.96 2.40 4.09
N ALA A 49 29.91 1.61 4.30
CA ALA A 49 29.95 0.43 5.16
C ALA A 49 30.92 -0.64 4.64
N THR A 50 30.89 -0.91 3.33
CA THR A 50 31.78 -1.90 2.70
C THR A 50 33.25 -1.47 2.71
N LYS A 51 33.53 -0.19 2.45
CA LYS A 51 34.89 0.35 2.54
C LYS A 51 35.42 0.30 3.97
N ARG A 52 34.58 0.61 4.96
CA ARG A 52 34.96 0.61 6.37
C ARG A 52 35.19 -0.81 6.89
N ALA A 53 34.37 -1.77 6.48
CA ALA A 53 34.48 -3.18 6.84
C ALA A 53 35.56 -3.93 6.03
N ASN A 54 36.22 -3.25 5.08
CA ASN A 54 37.21 -3.82 4.15
C ASN A 54 36.68 -5.05 3.38
N GLY A 55 35.41 -5.01 2.96
CA GLY A 55 34.71 -6.12 2.32
C GLY A 55 33.20 -6.06 2.54
N GLY A 56 32.49 -7.17 2.28
CA GLY A 56 31.03 -7.24 2.45
C GLY A 56 30.55 -7.62 3.87
N GLY A 57 31.47 -7.70 4.85
CA GLY A 57 31.16 -8.00 6.25
C GLY A 57 31.04 -9.49 6.61
N ALA A 58 30.76 -9.76 7.89
CA ALA A 58 30.89 -11.08 8.50
C ALA A 58 29.80 -12.09 8.10
N LEU A 59 28.60 -11.63 7.74
CA LEU A 59 27.51 -12.53 7.34
C LEU A 59 27.79 -13.21 5.99
N LEU A 60 28.64 -12.66 5.12
CA LEU A 60 29.03 -13.32 3.88
C LEU A 60 30.00 -14.49 4.10
N ALA A 61 30.79 -14.44 5.18
CA ALA A 61 31.78 -15.46 5.51
C ALA A 61 31.21 -16.52 6.46
N ASP A 62 30.46 -16.12 7.49
CA ASP A 62 29.84 -17.03 8.45
C ASP A 62 28.47 -16.53 8.93
N VAL A 63 27.43 -16.95 8.22
CA VAL A 63 26.04 -16.68 8.62
C VAL A 63 25.70 -17.33 9.96
N SER A 64 26.21 -18.55 10.23
CA SER A 64 25.76 -19.36 11.36
C SER A 64 26.32 -18.86 12.68
N GLY A 65 27.60 -18.48 12.70
CA GLY A 65 28.27 -17.94 13.89
C GLY A 65 27.81 -16.51 14.23
N VAL A 66 27.51 -15.70 13.22
CA VAL A 66 27.15 -14.27 13.42
C VAL A 66 25.67 -14.08 13.70
N SER A 67 24.77 -14.84 13.05
CA SER A 67 23.33 -14.72 13.28
C SER A 67 22.79 -15.66 14.36
N GLY A 68 23.56 -16.69 14.74
CA GLY A 68 23.08 -17.77 15.61
C GLY A 68 22.04 -18.68 14.95
N VAL A 69 21.74 -18.49 13.66
CA VAL A 69 20.73 -19.26 12.92
C VAL A 69 21.41 -20.28 12.01
N LYS A 70 21.12 -21.57 12.23
CA LYS A 70 21.60 -22.64 11.35
C LYS A 70 20.87 -22.59 10.00
N PRO A 71 21.58 -22.63 8.87
CA PRO A 71 20.95 -22.70 7.54
C PRO A 71 20.04 -23.92 7.44
N ALA A 72 18.77 -23.70 7.09
CA ALA A 72 17.84 -24.78 6.87
C ALA A 72 18.27 -25.62 5.65
N ARG A 73 18.13 -26.96 5.74
CA ARG A 73 18.44 -27.89 4.65
C ARG A 73 17.25 -28.80 4.35
N GLY A 74 17.17 -29.31 3.11
CA GLY A 74 16.11 -30.24 2.68
C GLY A 74 14.71 -29.62 2.74
N GLY A 75 13.71 -30.39 3.21
CA GLY A 75 12.33 -29.91 3.30
C GLY A 75 12.13 -28.67 4.19
N ALA A 76 12.98 -28.47 5.19
CA ALA A 76 12.95 -27.27 6.02
C ALA A 76 13.30 -25.99 5.23
N LEU A 77 14.20 -26.10 4.24
CA LEU A 77 14.54 -24.98 3.35
C LEU A 77 13.36 -24.60 2.46
N GLY A 78 12.67 -25.59 1.88
CA GLY A 78 11.50 -25.34 1.04
C GLY A 78 10.40 -24.59 1.80
N TRP A 79 10.13 -24.98 3.04
CA TRP A 79 9.15 -24.27 3.87
C TRP A 79 9.63 -22.91 4.37
N ALA A 80 10.92 -22.74 4.64
CA ALA A 80 11.50 -21.43 4.94
C ALA A 80 11.36 -20.48 3.74
N PHE A 81 11.53 -20.98 2.51
CA PHE A 81 11.32 -20.23 1.29
C PHE A 81 9.86 -19.78 1.15
N VAL A 82 8.90 -20.69 1.33
CA VAL A 82 7.46 -20.36 1.33
C VAL A 82 7.15 -19.29 2.37
N ALA A 83 7.64 -19.46 3.61
CA ALA A 83 7.45 -18.48 4.67
C ALA A 83 8.03 -17.10 4.31
N ALA A 84 9.20 -17.05 3.66
CA ALA A 84 9.82 -15.81 3.21
C ALA A 84 9.02 -15.13 2.09
N VAL A 85 8.49 -15.88 1.13
CA VAL A 85 7.61 -15.36 0.08
C VAL A 85 6.35 -14.77 0.70
N THR A 86 5.67 -15.51 1.57
CA THR A 86 4.44 -15.05 2.22
C THR A 86 4.68 -13.87 3.15
N ALA A 87 5.82 -13.80 3.84
CA ALA A 87 6.21 -12.62 4.62
C ALA A 87 6.40 -11.37 3.74
N ASN A 88 7.03 -11.53 2.56
CA ASN A 88 7.18 -10.42 1.62
C ASN A 88 5.83 -9.92 1.11
N ILE A 89 4.93 -10.84 0.74
CA ILE A 89 3.57 -10.47 0.30
C ILE A 89 2.84 -9.71 1.41
N GLY A 90 2.89 -10.21 2.66
CA GLY A 90 2.27 -9.54 3.81
C GLY A 90 2.82 -8.14 4.06
N GLY A 91 4.11 -7.92 3.80
CA GLY A 91 4.75 -6.61 3.95
C GLY A 91 4.25 -5.56 2.95
N ILE A 92 3.75 -5.99 1.80
CA ILE A 92 3.19 -5.11 0.76
C ILE A 92 1.66 -5.22 0.63
N ALA A 93 1.01 -6.10 1.39
CA ALA A 93 -0.41 -6.39 1.28
C ALA A 93 -1.30 -5.15 1.42
N THR A 94 -1.02 -4.30 2.41
CA THR A 94 -1.76 -3.04 2.62
C THR A 94 -1.59 -2.10 1.43
N HIS A 95 -0.40 -2.04 0.84
CA HIS A 95 -0.16 -1.23 -0.36
C HIS A 95 -0.91 -1.79 -1.57
N MET A 96 -0.98 -3.12 -1.72
CA MET A 96 -1.76 -3.77 -2.78
C MET A 96 -3.25 -3.39 -2.68
N TRP A 97 -3.79 -3.34 -1.46
CA TRP A 97 -5.17 -2.97 -1.19
C TRP A 97 -5.51 -1.55 -1.65
N SER A 98 -4.64 -0.59 -1.32
CA SER A 98 -4.85 0.82 -1.64
C SER A 98 -4.28 1.24 -3.01
N GLN A 99 -3.89 0.30 -3.88
CA GLN A 99 -3.32 0.69 -5.19
C GLN A 99 -4.34 1.44 -6.05
N SER A 100 -5.64 1.11 -5.95
CA SER A 100 -6.71 1.77 -6.70
C SER A 100 -6.78 3.27 -6.43
N ASP A 101 -6.37 3.72 -5.24
CA ASP A 101 -6.36 5.14 -4.87
C ASP A 101 -5.33 5.94 -5.66
N TYR A 102 -4.27 5.28 -6.15
CA TYR A 102 -3.21 5.92 -6.92
C TYR A 102 -3.36 5.67 -8.42
N THR A 103 -3.82 4.49 -8.82
CA THR A 103 -3.99 4.15 -10.24
C THR A 103 -5.12 4.94 -10.89
N ARG A 104 -6.11 5.44 -10.14
CA ARG A 104 -7.12 6.40 -10.64
C ARG A 104 -6.53 7.72 -11.18
N TYR A 105 -5.29 8.05 -10.82
CA TYR A 105 -4.57 9.23 -11.31
C TYR A 105 -3.63 8.90 -12.48
N ALA A 106 -3.63 7.65 -12.96
CA ALA A 106 -2.89 7.28 -14.16
C ALA A 106 -3.48 7.97 -15.40
N ARG A 107 -2.63 8.38 -16.35
CA ARG A 107 -3.09 9.08 -17.56
C ARG A 107 -3.83 8.15 -18.51
N LYS A 108 -3.47 6.87 -18.51
CA LYS A 108 -4.02 5.84 -19.39
C LYS A 108 -4.11 4.52 -18.63
N PRO A 109 -5.14 3.70 -18.91
CA PRO A 109 -5.17 2.33 -18.42
C PRO A 109 -3.90 1.58 -18.82
N GLY A 110 -3.19 1.01 -17.83
CA GLY A 110 -1.99 0.22 -18.06
C GLY A 110 -0.66 0.96 -17.81
N ASP A 111 -0.66 2.29 -17.67
CA ASP A 111 0.54 3.08 -17.33
C ASP A 111 1.22 2.56 -16.03
N GLN A 112 0.43 2.02 -15.11
CA GLN A 112 0.92 1.44 -13.85
C GLN A 112 1.64 0.10 -14.01
N VAL A 113 1.37 -0.68 -15.07
CA VAL A 113 1.79 -2.09 -15.16
C VAL A 113 3.31 -2.22 -15.20
N LEU A 114 4.00 -1.44 -16.04
CA LEU A 114 5.46 -1.51 -16.15
C LEU A 114 6.14 -1.08 -14.84
N ALA A 115 5.63 -0.02 -14.20
CA ALA A 115 6.15 0.45 -12.94
C ALA A 115 6.00 -0.61 -11.83
N GLN A 116 4.84 -1.25 -11.74
CA GLN A 116 4.57 -2.27 -10.72
C GLN A 116 5.32 -3.58 -10.99
N LEU A 117 5.40 -4.02 -12.25
CA LEU A 117 6.01 -5.30 -12.61
C LEU A 117 7.54 -5.26 -12.56
N VAL A 118 8.16 -4.13 -12.90
CA VAL A 118 9.62 -4.02 -13.02
C VAL A 118 10.22 -3.22 -11.87
N MET A 119 9.74 -1.99 -11.63
CA MET A 119 10.39 -1.08 -10.69
C MET A 119 10.20 -1.50 -9.23
N VAL A 120 9.03 -2.03 -8.88
CA VAL A 120 8.77 -2.47 -7.49
C VAL A 120 9.64 -3.68 -7.10
N PRO A 121 9.68 -4.78 -7.88
CA PRO A 121 10.59 -5.89 -7.56
C PRO A 121 12.05 -5.48 -7.58
N LEU A 122 12.48 -4.74 -8.61
CA LEU A 122 13.87 -4.30 -8.73
C LEU A 122 14.30 -3.42 -7.55
N GLY A 123 13.47 -2.45 -7.18
CA GLY A 123 13.71 -1.57 -6.04
C GLY A 123 13.76 -2.35 -4.73
N THR A 124 12.79 -3.25 -4.51
CA THR A 124 12.71 -4.06 -3.28
C THR A 124 13.92 -4.98 -3.14
N ILE A 125 14.29 -5.70 -4.20
CA ILE A 125 15.45 -6.61 -4.21
C ILE A 125 16.74 -5.81 -3.98
N THR A 126 16.91 -4.69 -4.67
CA THR A 126 18.12 -3.86 -4.56
C THR A 126 18.29 -3.34 -3.13
N VAL A 127 17.25 -2.73 -2.56
CA VAL A 127 17.30 -2.18 -1.19
C VAL A 127 17.45 -3.30 -0.14
N ALA A 128 16.80 -4.45 -0.33
CA ALA A 128 16.96 -5.60 0.57
C ALA A 128 18.40 -6.14 0.56
N CYS A 129 19.00 -6.31 -0.62
CA CYS A 129 20.40 -6.73 -0.76
C CYS A 129 21.35 -5.72 -0.08
N ILE A 130 21.14 -4.42 -0.29
CA ILE A 130 21.92 -3.37 0.37
C ILE A 130 21.77 -3.45 1.89
N GLY A 131 20.55 -3.61 2.39
CA GLY A 131 20.28 -3.77 3.82
C GLY A 131 21.00 -4.97 4.44
N ILE A 132 21.02 -6.13 3.76
CA ILE A 132 21.73 -7.33 4.20
C ILE A 132 23.24 -7.07 4.27
N VAL A 133 23.82 -6.47 3.22
CA VAL A 133 25.26 -6.15 3.19
C VAL A 133 25.64 -5.12 4.25
N CYS A 134 24.84 -4.08 4.44
CA CYS A 134 25.06 -3.09 5.51
C CYS A 134 24.97 -3.73 6.90
N THR A 135 23.99 -4.61 7.14
CA THR A 135 23.86 -5.35 8.41
C THR A 135 25.06 -6.27 8.64
N SER A 136 25.54 -6.92 7.57
CA SER A 136 26.76 -7.75 7.57
C SER A 136 28.00 -6.95 7.95
N CYS A 137 28.17 -5.77 7.35
CA CYS A 137 29.27 -4.86 7.67
C CYS A 137 29.15 -4.34 9.10
N ALA A 138 27.95 -4.00 9.55
CA ALA A 138 27.68 -3.54 10.91
C ALA A 138 28.12 -4.57 11.96
N ALA A 139 27.85 -5.86 11.72
CA ALA A 139 28.29 -6.95 12.61
C ALA A 139 29.83 -7.06 12.71
N THR A 140 30.56 -6.72 11.64
CA THR A 140 32.02 -6.66 11.64
C THR A 140 32.56 -5.42 12.34
N LEU A 141 31.92 -4.26 12.11
CA LEU A 141 32.37 -2.96 12.62
C LEU A 141 32.08 -2.77 14.11
N TYR A 142 30.94 -3.28 14.57
CA TYR A 142 30.43 -3.09 15.93
C TYR A 142 30.12 -4.44 16.60
N PRO A 143 31.14 -5.30 16.82
CA PRO A 143 30.94 -6.62 17.43
C PRO A 143 30.47 -6.55 18.89
N GLN A 144 30.52 -5.36 19.52
CA GLN A 144 30.04 -5.15 20.89
C GLN A 144 28.51 -5.12 20.98
N GLU A 145 27.80 -4.86 19.87
CA GLU A 145 26.34 -4.86 19.84
C GLU A 145 25.83 -6.31 19.78
N THR A 146 25.07 -6.72 20.80
CA THR A 146 24.55 -8.09 20.92
C THR A 146 23.47 -8.42 19.89
N LYS A 147 22.86 -7.40 19.29
CA LYS A 147 21.78 -7.55 18.30
C LYS A 147 22.28 -7.13 16.93
N LEU A 148 21.89 -7.88 15.90
CA LEU A 148 22.13 -7.49 14.51
C LEU A 148 21.44 -6.15 14.23
N LEU A 149 22.22 -5.19 13.74
CA LEU A 149 21.77 -3.84 13.42
C LEU A 149 21.07 -3.81 12.05
N TRP A 150 19.92 -4.47 11.95
CA TRP A 150 19.10 -4.53 10.72
C TRP A 150 18.23 -3.28 10.53
N GLN A 151 17.98 -2.53 11.61
CA GLN A 151 17.21 -1.30 11.59
C GLN A 151 18.11 -0.12 11.21
N PRO A 152 17.80 0.66 10.15
CA PRO A 152 18.66 1.76 9.71
C PRO A 152 18.93 2.79 10.80
N TYR A 153 17.94 3.12 11.63
CA TYR A 153 18.12 4.10 12.71
C TYR A 153 19.07 3.59 13.80
N ALA A 154 18.95 2.31 14.20
CA ALA A 154 19.83 1.70 15.18
C ALA A 154 21.27 1.57 14.64
N PHE A 155 21.40 1.27 13.36
CA PHE A 155 22.69 1.27 12.69
C PHE A 155 23.34 2.66 12.72
N LEU A 156 22.61 3.71 12.31
CA LEU A 156 23.12 5.09 12.34
C LEU A 156 23.45 5.57 13.75
N GLU A 157 22.68 5.14 14.75
CA GLU A 157 22.99 5.41 16.16
C GLU A 157 24.29 4.74 16.60
N ALA A 158 24.52 3.48 16.23
CA ALA A 158 25.78 2.79 16.49
C ALA A 158 26.96 3.52 15.83
N VAL A 159 26.82 3.96 14.57
CA VAL A 159 27.85 4.77 13.89
C VAL A 159 28.17 6.04 14.69
N ARG A 160 27.14 6.77 15.15
CA ARG A 160 27.31 7.96 15.98
C ARG A 160 28.04 7.65 17.29
N LYS A 161 27.64 6.59 17.97
CA LYS A 161 28.14 6.22 19.31
C LYS A 161 29.60 5.74 19.29
N TYR A 162 29.98 4.93 18.31
CA TYR A 162 31.29 4.27 18.28
C TYR A 162 32.34 5.02 17.46
N GLU A 163 31.95 5.84 16.47
CA GLU A 163 32.93 6.60 15.68
C GLU A 163 33.17 8.03 16.18
N ASP A 164 32.21 8.62 16.90
CA ASP A 164 32.18 9.96 17.53
C ASP A 164 33.06 11.06 16.88
N ASN A 165 33.07 11.13 15.54
CA ASN A 165 33.86 12.11 14.80
C ASN A 165 32.94 13.09 14.06
N GLN A 166 33.46 14.28 13.72
CA GLN A 166 32.68 15.33 13.06
C GLN A 166 32.07 14.86 11.72
N GLY A 167 32.81 14.05 10.95
CA GLY A 167 32.34 13.49 9.69
C GLY A 167 31.21 12.47 9.85
N ALA A 168 31.30 11.60 10.86
CA ALA A 168 30.29 10.59 11.19
C ALA A 168 29.01 11.27 11.68
N ARG A 169 29.13 12.30 12.53
CA ARG A 169 27.99 13.11 12.98
C ARG A 169 27.27 13.79 11.81
N ALA A 170 28.02 14.38 10.87
CA ALA A 170 27.44 14.98 9.67
C ALA A 170 26.78 13.93 8.77
N GLY A 171 27.45 12.80 8.51
CA GLY A 171 26.93 11.70 7.70
C GLY A 171 25.65 11.11 8.27
N VAL A 172 25.62 10.85 9.58
CA VAL A 172 24.42 10.39 10.30
C VAL A 172 23.28 11.40 10.19
N ALA A 173 23.56 12.71 10.30
CA ALA A 173 22.54 13.74 10.16
C ALA A 173 21.92 13.75 8.75
N PHE A 174 22.74 13.76 7.69
CA PHE A 174 22.26 13.72 6.31
C PHE A 174 21.49 12.44 6.00
N ALA A 175 21.99 11.28 6.44
CA ALA A 175 21.31 10.01 6.26
C ALA A 175 19.96 9.97 7.00
N SER A 176 19.91 10.49 8.23
CA SER A 176 18.68 10.56 9.02
C SER A 176 17.63 11.47 8.36
N ILE A 177 18.05 12.61 7.80
CA ILE A 177 17.15 13.50 7.06
C ILE A 177 16.60 12.79 5.82
N ALA A 178 17.43 12.06 5.07
CA ALA A 178 16.97 11.30 3.91
C ALA A 178 15.94 10.22 4.30
N PHE A 179 16.20 9.44 5.35
CA PHE A 179 15.24 8.46 5.84
C PHE A 179 13.96 9.10 6.38
N MET A 180 14.05 10.25 7.05
CA MET A 180 12.88 11.01 7.49
C MET A 180 12.03 11.47 6.30
N LEU A 181 12.66 11.96 5.22
CA LEU A 181 11.97 12.32 3.97
C LEU A 181 11.28 11.10 3.33
N SER A 182 11.93 9.93 3.35
CA SER A 182 11.31 8.68 2.91
C SER A 182 10.04 8.37 3.71
N GLN A 183 10.11 8.52 5.03
CA GLN A 183 8.98 8.21 5.90
C GLN A 183 7.81 9.16 5.71
N PHE A 184 8.03 10.44 5.38
CA PHE A 184 6.92 11.34 5.05
C PHE A 184 6.07 10.81 3.89
N GLY A 185 6.71 10.24 2.86
CA GLY A 185 5.99 9.62 1.75
C GLY A 185 5.07 8.47 2.20
N MET A 186 5.58 7.61 3.08
CA MET A 186 4.83 6.48 3.63
C MET A 186 3.69 6.94 4.54
N VAL A 187 3.97 7.82 5.50
CA VAL A 187 2.99 8.22 6.53
C VAL A 187 1.92 9.11 5.94
N VAL A 188 2.30 10.12 5.14
CA VAL A 188 1.34 11.08 4.58
C VAL A 188 0.60 10.45 3.41
N ALA A 189 1.32 9.99 2.39
CA ALA A 189 0.68 9.51 1.18
C ALA A 189 0.11 8.10 1.39
N SER A 190 0.95 7.11 1.71
CA SER A 190 0.50 5.71 1.71
C SER A 190 -0.49 5.39 2.81
N ASN A 191 -0.41 6.05 3.97
CA ASN A 191 -1.26 5.72 5.12
C ASN A 191 -2.36 6.76 5.38
N SER A 192 -1.99 8.05 5.52
CA SER A 192 -2.95 9.07 5.97
C SER A 192 -3.94 9.49 4.88
N VAL A 193 -3.49 9.65 3.64
CA VAL A 193 -4.38 9.98 2.52
C VAL A 193 -5.30 8.81 2.20
N VAL A 194 -4.78 7.57 2.15
CA VAL A 194 -5.57 6.35 1.92
C VAL A 194 -6.65 6.19 2.99
N ALA A 195 -6.28 6.23 4.27
CA ALA A 195 -7.27 6.17 5.35
C ALA A 195 -8.25 7.36 5.30
N GLY A 196 -7.80 8.52 4.84
CA GLY A 196 -8.64 9.68 4.57
C GLY A 196 -9.68 9.43 3.48
N ILE A 197 -9.31 8.77 2.39
CA ILE A 197 -10.19 8.36 1.30
C ILE A 197 -11.22 7.35 1.83
N ASP A 198 -10.77 6.32 2.56
CA ASP A 198 -11.65 5.31 3.14
C ASP A 198 -12.69 5.92 4.09
N LEU A 199 -12.26 6.81 5.00
CA LEU A 199 -13.16 7.47 5.95
C LEU A 199 -14.12 8.44 5.26
N ALA A 200 -13.66 9.14 4.21
CA ALA A 200 -14.52 10.02 3.42
C ALA A 200 -15.55 9.23 2.61
N ALA A 201 -15.22 8.02 2.15
CA ALA A 201 -16.15 7.14 1.46
C ALA A 201 -17.17 6.50 2.43
N LEU A 202 -16.71 6.05 3.60
CA LEU A 202 -17.57 5.39 4.60
C LEU A 202 -18.48 6.37 5.33
N LEU A 203 -17.95 7.54 5.70
CA LEU A 203 -18.60 8.52 6.56
C LEU A 203 -18.55 9.94 5.95
N PRO A 204 -19.11 10.15 4.75
CA PRO A 204 -18.93 11.38 3.96
C PRO A 204 -19.48 12.64 4.63
N ARG A 205 -20.46 12.50 5.55
CA ARG A 205 -21.03 13.63 6.30
C ARG A 205 -20.06 14.20 7.35
N TRP A 206 -19.13 13.39 7.85
CA TRP A 206 -18.23 13.77 8.94
C TRP A 206 -16.79 13.98 8.45
N PHE A 207 -16.36 13.15 7.50
CA PHE A 207 -14.98 13.13 7.04
C PHE A 207 -14.85 13.64 5.60
N THR A 208 -13.88 14.55 5.44
CA THR A 208 -13.22 14.79 4.15
C THR A 208 -11.89 14.05 4.17
N VAL A 209 -11.26 13.84 3.01
CA VAL A 209 -9.94 13.17 2.91
C VAL A 209 -8.92 13.75 3.90
N ARG A 210 -8.89 15.08 4.03
CA ARG A 210 -8.01 15.78 4.98
C ARG A 210 -8.37 15.50 6.44
N ARG A 211 -9.65 15.60 6.79
CA ARG A 211 -10.11 15.32 8.17
C ARG A 211 -9.86 13.87 8.56
N GLY A 212 -10.05 12.93 7.63
CA GLY A 212 -9.76 11.51 7.85
C GLY A 212 -8.26 11.24 8.04
N GLY A 213 -7.39 11.92 7.28
CA GLY A 213 -5.94 11.87 7.50
C GLY A 213 -5.53 12.36 8.90
N TYR A 214 -6.10 13.47 9.38
CA TYR A 214 -5.86 13.97 10.74
C TYR A 214 -6.37 13.07 11.84
N PHE A 215 -7.53 12.47 11.63
CA PHE A 215 -8.05 11.46 12.55
C PHE A 215 -7.09 10.27 12.62
N THR A 216 -6.64 9.76 11.48
CA THR A 216 -5.75 8.61 11.38
C THR A 216 -4.42 8.84 12.09
N ILE A 217 -3.76 9.97 11.87
CA ILE A 217 -2.47 10.26 12.52
C ILE A 217 -2.62 10.49 14.02
N THR A 218 -3.74 11.05 14.47
CA THR A 218 -4.03 11.20 15.90
C THR A 218 -4.32 9.85 16.56
N PHE A 219 -4.98 8.95 15.83
CA PHE A 219 -5.34 7.62 16.31
C PHE A 219 -4.12 6.72 16.57
N VAL A 220 -2.96 7.03 15.95
CA VAL A 220 -1.69 6.35 16.23
C VAL A 220 -1.30 6.42 17.71
N PHE A 221 -1.61 7.53 18.41
CA PHE A 221 -1.32 7.67 19.83
C PHE A 221 -2.15 6.72 20.70
N VAL A 222 -3.35 6.35 20.24
CA VAL A 222 -4.22 5.36 20.90
C VAL A 222 -3.71 3.95 20.64
N MET A 223 -3.29 3.67 19.40
CA MET A 223 -2.80 2.34 19.00
C MET A 223 -1.40 2.01 19.55
N GLN A 224 -0.59 3.02 19.90
CA GLN A 224 0.75 2.85 20.48
C GLN A 224 1.63 1.80 19.77
N PRO A 225 1.86 1.93 18.45
CA PRO A 225 2.46 0.86 17.64
C PRO A 225 3.92 0.54 18.01
N TRP A 226 4.61 1.43 18.73
CA TRP A 226 5.97 1.18 19.23
C TRP A 226 6.04 -0.02 20.19
N THR A 227 4.92 -0.39 20.83
CA THR A 227 4.86 -1.61 21.65
C THR A 227 4.96 -2.89 20.81
N LEU A 228 4.52 -2.84 19.55
CA LEU A 228 4.49 -3.97 18.61
C LEU A 228 5.83 -4.19 17.89
N LEU A 229 6.67 -3.15 17.77
CA LEU A 229 7.93 -3.16 17.01
C LEU A 229 9.17 -3.55 17.83
N ASN A 230 8.99 -3.96 19.09
CA ASN A 230 10.10 -4.24 20.01
C ASN A 230 10.95 -5.47 19.61
N SER A 231 10.48 -6.35 18.71
CA SER A 231 11.26 -7.49 18.22
C SER A 231 10.95 -7.84 16.76
N ALA A 232 11.93 -8.45 16.06
CA ALA A 232 11.74 -8.96 14.71
C ALA A 232 10.63 -10.04 14.63
N THR A 233 10.48 -10.85 15.68
CA THR A 233 9.41 -11.86 15.77
C THR A 233 8.03 -11.22 15.86
N SER A 234 7.88 -10.18 16.68
CA SER A 234 6.63 -9.42 16.78
C SER A 234 6.28 -8.76 15.45
N PHE A 235 7.27 -8.15 14.79
CA PHE A 235 7.11 -7.56 13.46
C PHE A 235 6.61 -8.59 12.43
N LEU A 236 7.26 -9.76 12.33
CA LEU A 236 6.83 -10.82 11.41
C LEU A 236 5.45 -11.39 11.74
N THR A 237 5.03 -11.36 13.01
CA THR A 237 3.69 -11.78 13.43
C THR A 237 2.63 -10.79 12.95
N VAL A 238 2.89 -9.47 13.09
CA VAL A 238 2.02 -8.43 12.55
C VAL A 238 1.91 -8.54 11.02
N VAL A 239 3.05 -8.67 10.32
CA VAL A 239 3.07 -8.86 8.86
C VAL A 239 2.27 -10.09 8.44
N GLY A 240 2.40 -11.20 9.17
CA GLY A 240 1.63 -12.40 8.87
C GLY A 240 0.15 -12.29 9.21
N SER A 241 -0.25 -11.43 10.17
CA SER A 241 -1.67 -11.14 10.41
C SER A 241 -2.32 -10.47 9.20
N PHE A 242 -1.61 -9.57 8.50
CA PHE A 242 -2.10 -8.99 7.25
C PHE A 242 -2.36 -10.06 6.20
N ASN A 243 -1.51 -11.09 6.11
CA ASN A 243 -1.76 -12.19 5.18
C ASN A 243 -3.05 -12.95 5.48
N VAL A 244 -3.31 -13.18 6.77
CA VAL A 244 -4.48 -13.93 7.24
C VAL A 244 -5.78 -13.20 6.92
N PHE A 245 -5.82 -11.87 7.03
CA PHE A 245 -7.05 -11.10 6.85
C PHE A 245 -7.22 -10.50 5.45
N LEU A 246 -6.15 -9.91 4.89
CA LEU A 246 -6.21 -9.24 3.58
C LEU A 246 -6.15 -10.22 2.41
N GLY A 247 -5.46 -11.35 2.54
CA GLY A 247 -5.42 -12.39 1.50
C GLY A 247 -6.82 -12.87 1.10
N PRO A 248 -7.65 -13.32 2.06
CA PRO A 248 -9.07 -13.61 1.87
C PRO A 248 -9.88 -12.50 1.18
N LEU A 249 -9.76 -11.25 1.64
CA LEU A 249 -10.49 -10.12 1.05
C LEU A 249 -10.09 -9.90 -0.41
N MET A 250 -8.79 -9.93 -0.69
CA MET A 250 -8.26 -9.76 -2.04
C MET A 250 -8.76 -10.87 -2.99
N GLY A 251 -8.89 -12.11 -2.48
CA GLY A 251 -9.46 -13.22 -3.22
C GLY A 251 -10.92 -13.00 -3.62
N ILE A 252 -11.73 -12.45 -2.70
CA ILE A 252 -13.12 -12.10 -2.97
C ILE A 252 -13.20 -10.96 -3.98
N MET A 253 -12.43 -9.89 -3.80
CA MET A 253 -12.41 -8.76 -4.74
C MET A 253 -11.98 -9.19 -6.14
N PHE A 254 -10.96 -10.06 -6.25
CA PHE A 254 -10.52 -10.60 -7.52
C PHE A 254 -11.63 -11.43 -8.18
N ALA A 255 -12.26 -12.33 -7.43
CA ALA A 255 -13.36 -13.16 -7.93
C ALA A 255 -14.57 -12.31 -8.36
N ASP A 256 -14.95 -11.32 -7.56
CA ASP A 256 -16.07 -10.42 -7.86
C ASP A 256 -15.82 -9.64 -9.15
N TYR A 257 -14.71 -8.90 -9.22
CA TYR A 257 -14.45 -7.99 -10.32
C TYR A 257 -14.06 -8.70 -11.62
N PHE A 258 -13.08 -9.61 -11.59
CA PHE A 258 -12.54 -10.21 -12.81
C PHE A 258 -13.36 -11.40 -13.31
N LEU A 259 -13.89 -12.24 -12.41
CA LEU A 259 -14.53 -13.51 -12.80
C LEU A 259 -16.05 -13.37 -12.89
N LEU A 260 -16.71 -12.84 -11.87
CA LEU A 260 -18.17 -12.73 -11.83
C LEU A 260 -18.69 -11.57 -12.66
N ARG A 261 -18.08 -10.39 -12.49
CA ARG A 261 -18.49 -9.17 -13.16
C ARG A 261 -17.74 -8.91 -14.46
N ARG A 262 -16.72 -9.70 -14.80
CA ARG A 262 -15.96 -9.58 -16.07
C ARG A 262 -15.50 -8.14 -16.34
N THR A 263 -14.97 -7.48 -15.32
CA THR A 263 -14.50 -6.08 -15.37
C THR A 263 -15.60 -5.03 -15.66
N THR A 264 -16.87 -5.36 -15.41
CA THR A 264 -18.00 -4.42 -15.53
C THR A 264 -18.49 -3.96 -14.16
N ILE A 265 -18.77 -2.67 -14.02
CA ILE A 265 -19.28 -2.05 -12.78
C ILE A 265 -20.32 -1.00 -13.19
N LYS A 266 -21.45 -0.96 -12.47
CA LYS A 266 -22.48 0.08 -12.61
C LYS A 266 -22.20 1.20 -11.60
N LEU A 267 -21.69 2.35 -12.06
CA LEU A 267 -21.23 3.42 -11.18
C LEU A 267 -22.37 4.11 -10.44
N THR A 268 -23.54 4.28 -11.07
CA THR A 268 -24.68 4.95 -10.43
C THR A 268 -25.14 4.23 -9.16
N ASP A 269 -25.11 2.90 -9.17
CA ASP A 269 -25.55 2.07 -8.06
C ASP A 269 -24.51 2.02 -6.91
N LEU A 270 -23.24 2.39 -7.15
CA LEU A 270 -22.20 2.45 -6.09
C LEU A 270 -22.41 3.61 -5.11
N TYR A 271 -22.98 4.72 -5.57
CA TYR A 271 -23.17 5.92 -4.76
C TYR A 271 -24.60 6.03 -4.18
N GLY A 272 -25.51 5.12 -4.55
CA GLY A 272 -26.89 5.12 -4.11
C GLY A 272 -27.14 4.26 -2.86
N SER A 273 -27.65 4.87 -1.78
CA SER A 273 -28.09 4.14 -0.56
C SER A 273 -29.54 3.65 -0.67
N SER A 274 -29.87 2.98 -1.79
CA SER A 274 -31.25 2.58 -2.10
C SER A 274 -31.36 1.06 -2.20
N PRO A 275 -32.48 0.46 -1.73
CA PRO A 275 -32.80 -0.94 -1.99
C PRO A 275 -32.86 -1.34 -3.47
N ARG A 276 -32.90 -0.37 -4.37
CA ARG A 276 -32.88 -0.59 -5.82
C ARG A 276 -31.46 -0.79 -6.39
N SER A 277 -30.42 -0.45 -5.64
CA SER A 277 -29.03 -0.66 -6.07
C SER A 277 -28.72 -2.15 -6.15
N ILE A 278 -28.06 -2.57 -7.23
CA ILE A 278 -27.56 -3.95 -7.37
C ILE A 278 -26.53 -4.34 -6.28
N TYR A 279 -25.96 -3.34 -5.58
CA TYR A 279 -25.01 -3.52 -4.49
C TYR A 279 -25.67 -3.44 -3.10
N TRP A 280 -27.00 -3.34 -3.02
CA TRP A 280 -27.71 -3.28 -1.74
C TRP A 280 -27.82 -4.65 -1.06
N TYR A 281 -27.85 -5.75 -1.83
CA TYR A 281 -27.95 -7.11 -1.31
C TYR A 281 -29.03 -7.25 -0.21
N THR A 282 -28.70 -7.88 0.92
CA THR A 282 -29.60 -8.04 2.07
C THR A 282 -29.40 -6.90 3.06
N GLY A 283 -30.16 -5.81 2.90
CA GLY A 283 -30.16 -4.69 3.85
C GLY A 283 -28.86 -3.88 3.88
N GLY A 284 -28.18 -3.76 2.74
CA GLY A 284 -26.86 -3.12 2.61
C GLY A 284 -25.67 -4.05 2.80
N TRP A 285 -25.89 -5.34 3.11
CA TRP A 285 -24.83 -6.30 3.43
C TRP A 285 -24.74 -7.43 2.39
N ASN A 286 -23.53 -7.64 1.86
CA ASN A 286 -23.21 -8.83 1.08
C ASN A 286 -22.81 -9.99 2.01
N LEU A 287 -23.80 -10.78 2.45
CA LEU A 287 -23.56 -11.94 3.32
C LEU A 287 -22.67 -12.99 2.66
N ARG A 288 -22.69 -13.11 1.32
CA ARG A 288 -21.85 -14.06 0.60
C ARG A 288 -20.37 -13.72 0.75
N ALA A 289 -20.03 -12.44 0.60
CA ALA A 289 -18.68 -11.94 0.82
C ALA A 289 -18.24 -12.13 2.29
N ALA A 290 -19.11 -11.79 3.25
CA ALA A 290 -18.80 -11.93 4.68
C ALA A 290 -18.52 -13.38 5.07
N VAL A 291 -19.36 -14.32 4.64
CA VAL A 291 -19.18 -15.75 4.93
C VAL A 291 -17.96 -16.31 4.19
N ALA A 292 -17.76 -15.95 2.92
CA ALA A 292 -16.60 -16.41 2.16
C ALA A 292 -15.28 -15.95 2.81
N TRP A 293 -15.26 -14.72 3.30
CA TRP A 293 -14.12 -14.18 4.03
C TRP A 293 -13.89 -14.91 5.35
N ALA A 294 -14.95 -15.13 6.13
CA ALA A 294 -14.87 -15.86 7.39
C ALA A 294 -14.34 -17.29 7.19
N LEU A 295 -14.77 -17.98 6.13
CA LEU A 295 -14.26 -19.30 5.77
C LEU A 295 -12.77 -19.26 5.45
N GLY A 296 -12.31 -18.29 4.66
CA GLY A 296 -10.90 -18.06 4.34
C GLY A 296 -10.00 -17.77 5.54
N VAL A 297 -10.51 -16.99 6.49
CA VAL A 297 -9.78 -16.58 7.69
C VAL A 297 -9.74 -17.72 8.73
N TRP A 298 -10.84 -18.44 8.91
CA TRP A 298 -11.04 -19.36 10.02
C TRP A 298 -9.93 -20.41 10.17
N PHE A 299 -9.54 -21.08 9.08
CA PHE A 299 -8.52 -22.13 9.13
C PHE A 299 -7.08 -21.58 9.23
N LEU A 300 -6.89 -20.26 9.14
CA LEU A 300 -5.59 -19.60 9.28
C LEU A 300 -5.37 -19.06 10.71
N LEU A 301 -6.45 -18.79 11.46
CA LEU A 301 -6.39 -18.23 12.81
C LEU A 301 -5.56 -19.08 13.79
N PRO A 302 -5.66 -20.42 13.83
CA PRO A 302 -4.87 -21.20 14.78
C PRO A 302 -3.36 -21.06 14.57
N GLY A 303 -2.91 -20.92 13.31
CA GLY A 303 -1.50 -20.69 13.01
C GLY A 303 -1.03 -19.28 13.34
N LEU A 304 -1.89 -18.27 13.21
CA LEU A 304 -1.61 -16.91 13.70
C LEU A 304 -1.51 -16.87 15.22
N ALA A 305 -2.45 -17.52 15.92
CA ALA A 305 -2.46 -17.63 17.38
C ALA A 305 -1.20 -18.36 17.89
N GLN A 306 -0.82 -19.46 17.23
CA GLN A 306 0.44 -20.15 17.50
C GLN A 306 1.63 -19.22 17.40
N ARG A 307 1.72 -18.42 16.33
CA ARG A 307 2.84 -17.52 16.12
C ARG A 307 2.91 -16.39 17.15
N ALA A 308 1.76 -15.95 17.65
CA ALA A 308 1.66 -14.93 18.70
C ALA A 308 2.01 -15.46 20.09
N VAL A 309 1.57 -16.67 20.45
CA VAL A 309 1.72 -17.23 21.81
C VAL A 309 3.05 -17.99 21.97
N ALA A 310 3.40 -18.81 20.99
CA ALA A 310 4.55 -19.69 21.05
C ALA A 310 5.30 -19.66 19.70
N PRO A 311 6.06 -18.59 19.42
CA PRO A 311 6.65 -18.36 18.10
C PRO A 311 7.62 -19.47 17.67
N THR A 312 8.30 -20.11 18.63
CA THR A 312 9.28 -21.18 18.38
C THR A 312 8.65 -22.55 18.17
N ASP A 313 7.40 -22.71 18.56
CA ASP A 313 6.73 -24.00 18.51
C ASP A 313 6.22 -24.29 17.09
N VAL A 314 6.01 -25.57 16.79
CA VAL A 314 5.41 -26.00 15.53
C VAL A 314 4.14 -26.76 15.88
N TRP A 315 2.99 -26.19 15.54
CA TRP A 315 1.71 -26.87 15.69
C TRP A 315 1.44 -27.63 14.39
N ALA A 316 1.27 -28.95 14.51
CA ALA A 316 1.10 -29.84 13.36
C ALA A 316 -0.04 -29.35 12.45
N GLY A 317 0.27 -29.20 11.15
CA GLY A 317 -0.66 -28.68 10.14
C GLY A 317 -0.84 -27.15 10.18
N TRP A 318 -1.18 -26.58 11.33
CA TRP A 318 -1.52 -25.15 11.48
C TRP A 318 -0.38 -24.19 11.14
N THR A 319 0.85 -24.51 11.54
CA THR A 319 2.02 -23.69 11.16
C THR A 319 2.23 -23.68 9.65
N ARG A 320 1.94 -24.80 8.95
CA ARG A 320 2.07 -24.89 7.48
C ARG A 320 0.96 -24.12 6.76
N LEU A 321 -0.27 -24.21 7.26
CA LEU A 321 -1.39 -23.42 6.74
C LEU A 321 -1.10 -21.92 6.87
N TYR A 322 -0.53 -21.49 7.99
CA TYR A 322 -0.13 -20.10 8.20
C TYR A 322 1.01 -19.66 7.27
N GLN A 323 1.99 -20.52 7.01
CA GLN A 323 3.04 -20.25 6.02
C GLN A 323 2.46 -20.06 4.61
N LEU A 324 1.30 -20.63 4.31
CA LEU A 324 0.57 -20.49 3.05
C LEU A 324 -0.61 -19.51 3.15
N SER A 325 -0.71 -18.74 4.24
CA SER A 325 -1.90 -17.96 4.61
C SER A 325 -2.43 -17.07 3.48
N TRP A 326 -1.55 -16.34 2.80
CA TRP A 326 -1.95 -15.49 1.67
C TRP A 326 -2.65 -16.28 0.56
N PHE A 327 -1.98 -17.32 0.05
CA PHE A 327 -2.47 -18.10 -1.10
C PHE A 327 -3.72 -18.90 -0.76
N LEU A 328 -3.73 -19.58 0.40
CA LEU A 328 -4.89 -20.36 0.82
C LEU A 328 -6.07 -19.45 1.16
N GLY A 329 -5.83 -18.34 1.87
CA GLY A 329 -6.87 -17.36 2.18
C GLY A 329 -7.50 -16.79 0.91
N PHE A 330 -6.67 -16.36 -0.04
CA PHE A 330 -7.10 -15.87 -1.34
C PHE A 330 -7.93 -16.90 -2.11
N LEU A 331 -7.41 -18.13 -2.27
CA LEU A 331 -8.07 -19.16 -3.06
C LEU A 331 -9.36 -19.65 -2.41
N VAL A 332 -9.36 -19.94 -1.11
CA VAL A 332 -10.55 -20.46 -0.43
C VAL A 332 -11.67 -19.42 -0.41
N SER A 333 -11.36 -18.16 -0.10
CA SER A 333 -12.39 -17.10 -0.08
C SER A 333 -12.90 -16.78 -1.48
N GLY A 334 -12.02 -16.70 -2.46
CA GLY A 334 -12.39 -16.49 -3.85
C GLY A 334 -13.29 -17.62 -4.38
N LEU A 335 -12.89 -18.88 -4.19
CA LEU A 335 -13.67 -20.05 -4.61
C LEU A 335 -14.99 -20.17 -3.86
N ALA A 336 -15.01 -19.93 -2.54
CA ALA A 336 -16.24 -19.91 -1.76
C ALA A 336 -17.21 -18.83 -2.25
N TYR A 337 -16.69 -17.64 -2.58
CA TYR A 337 -17.50 -16.55 -3.12
C TYR A 337 -18.10 -16.89 -4.49
N LEU A 338 -17.31 -17.49 -5.38
CA LEU A 338 -17.80 -18.02 -6.67
C LEU A 338 -18.86 -19.11 -6.49
N LEU A 339 -18.66 -20.02 -5.54
CA LEU A 339 -19.61 -21.08 -5.22
C LEU A 339 -20.92 -20.49 -4.68
N PHE A 340 -20.85 -19.47 -3.82
CA PHE A 340 -22.04 -18.79 -3.33
C PHE A 340 -22.81 -18.09 -4.43
N ASP A 341 -22.13 -17.46 -5.41
CA ASP A 341 -22.81 -16.92 -6.58
C ASP A 341 -23.40 -18.03 -7.48
N TYR A 342 -22.77 -19.20 -7.56
CA TYR A 342 -23.31 -20.33 -8.32
C TYR A 342 -24.60 -20.89 -7.69
N VAL A 343 -24.62 -21.07 -6.36
CA VAL A 343 -25.77 -21.62 -5.63
C VAL A 343 -26.86 -20.56 -5.42
N TRP A 344 -26.46 -19.32 -5.15
CA TRP A 344 -27.34 -18.17 -4.96
C TRP A 344 -26.86 -17.05 -5.90
N PRO A 345 -27.38 -16.96 -7.14
CA PRO A 345 -26.92 -15.97 -8.10
C PRO A 345 -27.10 -14.52 -7.65
N MET A 346 -26.11 -13.66 -7.92
CA MET A 346 -26.26 -12.20 -7.83
C MET A 346 -27.14 -11.73 -9.00
N GLN A 347 -28.16 -10.95 -8.68
CA GLN A 347 -28.99 -10.30 -9.68
C GLN A 347 -28.19 -9.20 -10.38
N ASP A 348 -28.36 -9.08 -11.70
CA ASP A 348 -27.84 -7.97 -12.52
C ASP A 348 -26.34 -7.68 -12.34
N LYS A 349 -25.53 -8.72 -12.07
CA LYS A 349 -24.09 -8.57 -11.80
C LYS A 349 -23.26 -7.98 -12.95
N LEU A 350 -23.78 -8.04 -14.18
CA LEU A 350 -23.18 -7.45 -15.40
C LEU A 350 -23.89 -6.17 -15.85
N ALA A 351 -24.75 -5.58 -15.01
CA ALA A 351 -25.38 -4.31 -15.34
C ALA A 351 -24.31 -3.21 -15.48
N VAL A 352 -24.56 -2.33 -16.44
CA VAL A 352 -23.77 -1.13 -16.72
C VAL A 352 -24.70 0.07 -16.69
N ASP A 353 -24.14 1.27 -16.50
CA ASP A 353 -24.91 2.50 -16.64
C ASP A 353 -25.32 2.67 -18.10
N ASP A 354 -26.53 3.19 -18.31
CA ASP A 354 -27.08 3.51 -19.63
C ASP A 354 -26.41 4.73 -20.27
N MET A 355 -25.91 5.64 -19.44
CA MET A 355 -25.19 6.85 -19.84
C MET A 355 -23.93 7.05 -18.98
N ASP A 356 -22.94 7.76 -19.51
CA ASP A 356 -21.76 8.16 -18.75
C ASP A 356 -22.07 9.37 -17.84
N TYR A 357 -22.85 9.15 -16.79
CA TYR A 357 -23.26 10.19 -15.84
C TYR A 357 -22.09 10.89 -15.15
N PHE A 358 -20.92 10.24 -15.10
CA PHE A 358 -19.74 10.72 -14.39
C PHE A 358 -18.66 11.29 -15.31
N GLY A 359 -18.87 11.28 -16.64
CA GLY A 359 -17.88 11.72 -17.62
C GLY A 359 -16.57 10.94 -17.50
N THR A 360 -16.66 9.64 -17.23
CA THR A 360 -15.54 8.73 -16.99
C THR A 360 -14.88 8.28 -18.29
N PHE A 361 -15.67 8.13 -19.35
CA PHE A 361 -15.27 7.52 -20.62
C PHE A 361 -15.26 8.53 -21.77
N ASP A 362 -16.16 9.52 -21.74
CA ASP A 362 -16.23 10.55 -22.77
C ASP A 362 -15.34 11.76 -22.45
N GLU A 363 -14.73 12.37 -23.47
CA GLU A 363 -14.09 13.68 -23.33
C GLU A 363 -15.19 14.71 -22.99
N LEU A 364 -15.21 15.17 -21.73
CA LEU A 364 -16.16 16.19 -21.27
C LEU A 364 -16.19 17.35 -22.29
N PRO A 365 -17.34 17.68 -22.89
CA PRO A 365 -17.42 18.83 -23.77
C PRO A 365 -17.04 20.06 -22.94
N VAL A 366 -15.93 20.70 -23.33
CA VAL A 366 -15.54 21.99 -22.77
C VAL A 366 -16.60 22.99 -23.22
N ILE A 367 -17.62 23.18 -22.39
CA ILE A 367 -18.54 24.31 -22.55
C ILE A 367 -17.68 25.54 -22.28
N ARG A 368 -17.20 26.20 -23.35
CA ARG A 368 -16.68 27.55 -23.25
C ARG A 368 -17.79 28.38 -22.60
N GLY A 369 -17.52 28.89 -21.41
CA GLY A 369 -18.47 29.69 -20.67
C GLY A 369 -19.05 30.76 -21.59
N VAL A 370 -20.38 30.82 -21.67
CA VAL A 370 -21.05 31.97 -22.29
C VAL A 370 -20.64 33.17 -21.44
N ASP A 371 -19.94 34.13 -22.06
CA ASP A 371 -19.65 35.40 -21.41
C ASP A 371 -20.95 35.97 -20.85
N SER A 372 -20.97 36.26 -19.55
CA SER A 372 -22.09 36.96 -18.95
C SER A 372 -22.33 38.26 -19.73
N PRO A 373 -23.57 38.62 -20.10
CA PRO A 373 -23.83 39.85 -20.82
C PRO A 373 -23.55 41.03 -19.88
N GLY A 374 -22.30 41.54 -19.92
CA GLY A 374 -21.87 42.57 -18.98
C GLY A 374 -20.40 43.00 -19.04
N GLU A 375 -19.52 42.41 -19.84
CA GLU A 375 -18.15 42.94 -20.02
C GLU A 375 -17.81 43.18 -21.49
N THR A 376 -18.03 44.41 -21.90
CA THR A 376 -17.55 44.98 -23.16
C THR A 376 -16.02 44.92 -23.20
N ARG A 377 -15.44 44.10 -24.08
CA ARG A 377 -14.10 44.33 -24.60
C ARG A 377 -14.08 44.27 -26.13
N SER A 378 -13.85 45.43 -26.69
CA SER A 378 -13.58 45.73 -28.10
C SER A 378 -12.39 44.94 -28.66
N GLY A 379 -12.52 44.42 -29.89
CA GLY A 379 -11.35 44.28 -30.78
C GLY A 379 -11.24 43.00 -31.62
N VAL A 380 -11.95 42.97 -32.76
CA VAL A 380 -11.52 42.53 -34.12
C VAL A 380 -10.90 41.14 -34.33
N GLY A 381 -11.54 40.34 -35.19
CA GLY A 381 -10.87 39.33 -36.03
C GLY A 381 -11.78 38.19 -36.51
N SER A 382 -12.37 38.32 -37.69
CA SER A 382 -13.31 37.39 -38.32
C SER A 382 -12.74 36.00 -38.64
N LEU A 383 -13.60 34.98 -38.72
CA LEU A 383 -13.76 34.10 -39.91
C LEU A 383 -14.91 33.08 -39.73
N GLY A 384 -15.97 33.28 -40.52
CA GLY A 384 -16.66 32.24 -41.32
C GLY A 384 -17.52 31.19 -40.61
N VAL A 385 -18.82 31.47 -40.50
CA VAL A 385 -19.89 30.46 -40.32
C VAL A 385 -20.42 30.10 -41.72
N ASP A 386 -20.34 28.83 -42.11
CA ASP A 386 -21.17 28.29 -43.19
C ASP A 386 -22.43 27.66 -42.58
N GLU A 387 -23.52 28.41 -42.69
CA GLU A 387 -24.86 28.07 -42.26
C GLU A 387 -25.67 27.63 -43.49
N LYS A 388 -25.73 26.31 -43.77
CA LYS A 388 -26.80 25.72 -44.58
C LYS A 388 -27.02 24.25 -44.22
N ALA A 389 -28.11 23.98 -43.49
CA ALA A 389 -29.09 22.91 -43.73
C ALA A 389 -29.74 22.44 -42.42
N ALA A 390 -30.64 23.26 -41.87
CA ALA A 390 -31.66 22.79 -40.93
C ALA A 390 -32.91 23.67 -41.07
N ALA A 391 -33.87 23.25 -41.90
CA ALA A 391 -35.27 23.63 -41.78
C ALA A 391 -36.13 22.83 -42.79
N GLY A 392 -37.23 22.24 -42.30
CA GLY A 392 -38.29 21.61 -43.10
C GLY A 392 -38.60 20.19 -42.60
N GLU A 393 -39.26 20.04 -41.45
CA GLU A 393 -40.73 19.89 -41.30
C GLU A 393 -41.33 18.66 -42.00
N GLU A 394 -41.56 17.62 -41.20
CA GLU A 394 -42.82 16.88 -41.00
C GLU A 394 -43.93 16.99 -42.07
N LYS A 395 -44.24 15.88 -42.77
CA LYS A 395 -45.56 15.19 -42.79
C LYS A 395 -45.81 14.29 -44.02
N VAL A 396 -46.33 13.09 -43.71
CA VAL A 396 -47.40 12.32 -44.40
C VAL A 396 -47.13 11.78 -45.81
N HIS A 397 -47.17 10.44 -45.92
CA HIS A 397 -47.63 9.76 -47.14
C HIS A 397 -48.45 8.51 -46.75
N ASP A 398 -49.76 8.60 -46.97
CA ASP A 398 -50.61 7.46 -47.35
C ASP A 398 -50.87 7.59 -48.86
N VAL A 399 -50.59 6.53 -49.61
CA VAL A 399 -51.42 5.79 -50.59
C VAL A 399 -50.54 4.70 -51.21
#